data_AF-A0A0Q6G136-F1
#
_entry.id   AF-A0A0Q6G136-F1
#
_cell.length_a   1.000
_cell.length_b   1.000
_cell.length_c   1.000
_cell.angle_alpha   90.00
_cell.angle_beta   90.00
_cell.angle_gamma   90.00
#
_symmetry.space_group_name_H-M   'P 1'
#
loop_
_entity.id
_entity.type
_entity.pdbx_description
1 polymer ?
#
loop_
_entity_poly.entity_id
_entity_poly.type
_entity_poly.pdbx_seq_one_letter_code
_entity_poly.pdbx_strand_id
1 'polypeptide(L)'
;MTRTTAQQALHERCDALTPTAPTGEGHLTVAGLATRGLWVALHAEVLAHDEGTVRSVLDAVLDLAGIEKAHAPLAAVVTGGDDPVVDLDRPILCASLELMEEPTPGGITLEDVSQRAHVSLGSLSSTFGDVDQLLADQIAFVADDAAVDALPPDLPVATARVLDQVNAFHSGPRATATFRLLTLTGLTRATARTTADLRLHRLLDGHGSHSQVAPQRVALLALDALALSGQTALDGDACSTLRALAEQPPA
;
A
#
# COMPACT_ATOMS: atom_id res chain seq x y z
N MET A 1 -5.39 -6.58 33.00
CA MET A 1 -6.20 -6.95 31.82
C MET A 1 -5.41 -7.97 31.01
N THR A 2 -6.03 -9.07 30.62
CA THR A 2 -5.39 -10.13 29.82
C THR A 2 -5.37 -9.68 28.36
N ARG A 3 -4.21 -9.71 27.70
CA ARG A 3 -4.09 -9.38 26.25
C ARG A 3 -4.95 -10.34 25.44
N THR A 4 -5.62 -9.85 24.40
CA THR A 4 -6.29 -10.73 23.43
C THR A 4 -5.25 -11.52 22.63
N THR A 5 -5.65 -12.63 22.01
CA THR A 5 -4.76 -13.42 21.12
C THR A 5 -4.16 -12.58 20.00
N ALA A 6 -4.91 -11.61 19.47
CA ALA A 6 -4.43 -10.69 18.44
C ALA A 6 -3.38 -9.72 18.98
N GLN A 7 -3.63 -9.11 20.14
CA GLN A 7 -2.66 -8.21 20.79
C GLN A 7 -1.36 -8.94 21.14
N GLN A 8 -1.45 -10.18 21.63
CA GLN A 8 -0.26 -10.98 21.93
C GLN A 8 0.56 -11.28 20.67
N ALA A 9 -0.08 -11.76 19.60
CA ALA A 9 0.62 -12.06 18.34
C ALA A 9 1.27 -10.80 17.73
N LEU A 10 0.59 -9.65 17.79
CA LEU A 10 1.13 -8.38 17.30
C LEU A 10 2.33 -7.91 18.15
N HIS A 11 2.29 -8.12 19.46
CA HIS A 11 3.39 -7.81 20.36
C HIS A 11 4.62 -8.67 20.07
N GLU A 12 4.43 -9.97 19.85
CA GLU A 12 5.51 -10.90 19.47
C GLU A 12 6.21 -10.45 18.18
N ARG A 13 5.47 -9.92 17.20
CA ARG A 13 6.05 -9.33 15.98
C ARG A 13 6.83 -8.05 16.27
N CYS A 14 6.33 -7.18 17.14
CA CYS A 14 7.06 -5.97 17.54
C CYS A 14 8.36 -6.29 18.28
N ASP A 15 8.38 -7.35 19.09
CA ASP A 15 9.56 -7.78 19.84
C ASP A 15 10.63 -8.46 18.98
N ALA A 16 10.26 -8.96 17.81
CA ALA A 16 11.20 -9.47 16.82
C ALA A 16 11.99 -8.36 16.09
N LEU A 17 11.58 -7.10 16.23
CA LEU A 17 12.28 -5.97 15.61
C LEU A 17 13.58 -5.64 16.34
N THR A 18 14.58 -5.22 15.57
CA THR A 18 15.85 -4.71 16.10
C THR A 18 15.79 -3.18 16.17
N PRO A 19 15.67 -2.56 17.36
CA PRO A 19 15.61 -1.11 17.47
C PRO A 19 16.97 -0.48 17.15
N THR A 20 16.97 0.57 16.33
CA THR A 20 18.13 1.42 16.06
C THR A 20 18.05 2.74 16.86
N ALA A 21 19.02 3.63 16.67
CA ALA A 21 19.05 4.91 17.38
C ALA A 21 17.79 5.75 17.08
N PRO A 22 17.19 6.39 18.09
CA PRO A 22 15.98 7.19 17.92
C PRO A 22 16.26 8.48 17.15
N THR A 23 15.31 8.85 16.30
CA THR A 23 15.34 10.04 15.43
C THR A 23 14.38 11.14 15.87
N GLY A 24 13.45 10.84 16.79
CA GLY A 24 12.38 11.75 17.23
C GLY A 24 11.13 11.74 16.33
N GLU A 25 11.17 11.03 15.19
CA GLU A 25 10.10 11.00 14.18
C GLU A 25 9.49 9.60 14.01
N GLY A 26 9.59 8.75 15.04
CA GLY A 26 9.12 7.36 14.99
C GLY A 26 7.63 7.22 14.63
N HIS A 27 6.79 8.14 15.10
CA HIS A 27 5.36 8.18 14.79
C HIS A 27 5.11 8.44 13.29
N LEU A 28 5.85 9.35 12.66
CA LEU A 28 5.76 9.60 11.22
C LEU A 28 6.29 8.44 10.38
N THR A 29 7.34 7.77 10.87
CA THR A 29 7.86 6.55 10.24
C THR A 29 6.81 5.44 10.23
N VAL A 30 6.14 5.21 11.36
CA VAL A 30 5.05 4.23 11.46
C VAL A 30 3.85 4.64 10.60
N ALA A 31 3.47 5.92 10.60
CA ALA A 31 2.40 6.44 9.77
C ALA A 31 2.67 6.18 8.27
N GLY A 32 3.87 6.51 7.77
CA GLY A 32 4.25 6.24 6.38
C GLY A 32 4.30 4.75 6.03
N LEU A 33 4.83 3.91 6.92
CA LEU A 33 4.83 2.45 6.75
C LEU A 33 3.41 1.88 6.71
N ALA A 34 2.52 2.33 7.61
CA ALA A 34 1.14 1.88 7.66
C ALA A 34 0.37 2.26 6.40
N THR A 35 0.57 3.48 5.88
CA THR A 35 -0.05 3.93 4.63
C THR A 35 0.41 3.10 3.43
N ARG A 36 1.72 2.79 3.34
CA ARG A 36 2.25 1.85 2.34
C ARG A 36 1.65 0.46 2.51
N GLY A 37 1.59 -0.03 3.75
CA GLY A 37 1.01 -1.33 4.07
C GLY A 37 -0.46 -1.42 3.69
N LEU A 38 -1.22 -0.33 3.83
CA LEU A 38 -2.62 -0.25 3.43
C LEU A 38 -2.80 -0.43 1.93
N TRP A 39 -2.00 0.25 1.11
CA TRP A 39 -2.01 0.05 -0.35
C TRP A 39 -1.74 -1.40 -0.73
N VAL A 40 -0.71 -2.00 -0.12
CA VAL A 40 -0.32 -3.40 -0.35
C VAL A 40 -1.42 -4.36 0.10
N ALA A 41 -2.04 -4.12 1.26
CA ALA A 41 -3.09 -4.98 1.81
C ALA A 41 -4.39 -4.93 0.98
N LEU A 42 -4.74 -3.75 0.44
CA LEU A 42 -5.85 -3.60 -0.51
C LEU A 42 -5.52 -4.32 -1.82
N HIS A 43 -4.34 -4.07 -2.38
CA HIS A 43 -3.89 -4.71 -3.61
C HIS A 43 -3.90 -6.25 -3.51
N ALA A 44 -3.42 -6.78 -2.39
CA ALA A 44 -3.38 -8.22 -2.10
C ALA A 44 -4.74 -8.84 -1.73
N GLU A 45 -5.80 -8.02 -1.64
CA GLU A 45 -7.13 -8.40 -1.13
C GLU A 45 -7.06 -9.08 0.24
N VAL A 46 -6.13 -8.61 1.08
CA VAL A 46 -6.00 -9.02 2.49
C VAL A 46 -6.96 -8.22 3.35
N LEU A 47 -7.08 -6.93 3.04
CA LEU A 47 -8.04 -6.03 3.64
C LEU A 47 -9.17 -5.79 2.65
N ALA A 48 -10.41 -5.88 3.12
CA ALA A 48 -11.57 -5.63 2.29
C ALA A 48 -11.59 -4.17 1.80
N HIS A 49 -12.01 -3.96 0.56
CA HIS A 49 -12.26 -2.65 -0.03
C HIS A 49 -13.53 -2.00 0.55
N ASP A 50 -13.55 -1.81 1.88
CA ASP A 50 -14.64 -1.25 2.66
C ASP A 50 -14.27 0.17 3.14
N GLU A 51 -15.15 1.13 2.88
CA GLU A 51 -14.93 2.54 3.23
C GLU A 51 -14.73 2.74 4.74
N GLY A 52 -15.49 2.02 5.58
CA GLY A 52 -15.39 2.13 7.03
C GLY A 52 -14.03 1.67 7.55
N THR A 53 -13.55 0.55 7.05
CA THR A 53 -12.24 -0.03 7.37
C THR A 53 -11.11 0.89 6.91
N VAL A 54 -11.10 1.28 5.64
CA VAL A 54 -10.05 2.14 5.07
C VAL A 54 -10.01 3.49 5.79
N ARG A 55 -11.17 4.14 5.96
CA ARG A 55 -11.25 5.44 6.65
C ARG A 55 -10.76 5.35 8.09
N SER A 56 -11.11 4.30 8.83
CA SER A 56 -10.63 4.13 10.21
C SER A 56 -9.11 4.03 10.31
N VAL A 57 -8.45 3.39 9.35
CA VAL A 57 -7.00 3.29 9.28
C VAL A 57 -6.39 4.65 8.93
N LEU A 58 -6.91 5.33 7.91
CA LEU A 58 -6.42 6.66 7.51
C LEU A 58 -6.58 7.68 8.65
N ASP A 59 -7.70 7.65 9.37
CA ASP A 59 -7.94 8.51 10.53
C ASP A 59 -6.90 8.25 11.64
N ALA A 60 -6.58 6.97 11.92
CA ALA A 60 -5.56 6.61 12.90
C ALA A 60 -4.13 6.99 12.45
N VAL A 61 -3.84 6.93 11.14
CA VAL A 61 -2.59 7.42 10.56
C VAL A 61 -2.47 8.94 10.70
N LEU A 62 -3.53 9.69 10.42
CA LEU A 62 -3.58 11.14 10.58
C LEU A 62 -3.42 11.55 12.04
N ASP A 63 -4.09 10.86 12.97
CA ASP A 63 -3.92 11.06 14.40
C ASP A 63 -2.46 10.83 14.84
N LEU A 64 -1.84 9.76 14.34
CA LEU A 64 -0.46 9.43 14.65
C LEU A 64 0.50 10.52 14.14
N ALA A 65 0.22 11.10 12.98
CA ALA A 65 1.02 12.17 12.38
C ALA A 65 0.69 13.57 12.91
N GLY A 66 -0.31 13.71 13.80
CA GLY A 66 -0.75 15.01 14.33
C GLY A 66 -1.40 15.91 13.27
N ILE A 67 -2.04 15.31 12.25
CA ILE A 67 -2.67 16.02 11.14
C ILE A 67 -4.18 16.09 11.36
N GLU A 68 -4.78 17.25 11.11
CA GLU A 68 -6.24 17.42 11.19
C GLU A 68 -6.95 16.59 10.11
N LYS A 69 -8.03 15.92 10.50
CA LYS A 69 -8.83 15.07 9.60
C LYS A 69 -9.69 15.93 8.68
N ALA A 70 -9.54 15.73 7.38
CA ALA A 70 -10.46 16.25 6.39
C ALA A 70 -11.32 15.10 5.85
N HIS A 71 -12.65 15.21 5.98
CA HIS A 71 -13.57 14.19 5.48
C HIS A 71 -13.82 14.37 3.98
N ALA A 72 -12.86 13.92 3.18
CA ALA A 72 -13.02 13.76 1.73
C ALA A 72 -13.53 12.35 1.38
N PRO A 73 -14.30 12.20 0.28
CA PRO A 73 -14.68 10.88 -0.22
C PRO A 73 -13.43 10.09 -0.62
N LEU A 74 -13.46 8.77 -0.46
CA LEU A 74 -12.41 7.89 -0.97
C LEU A 74 -12.60 7.68 -2.49
N ALA A 75 -11.50 7.42 -3.19
CA ALA A 75 -11.54 7.03 -4.59
C ALA A 75 -12.27 5.68 -4.77
N ALA A 76 -13.03 5.53 -5.84
CA ALA A 76 -13.82 4.31 -6.09
C ALA A 76 -12.94 3.04 -6.17
N VAL A 77 -11.75 3.12 -6.76
CA VAL A 77 -10.76 2.03 -6.80
C VAL A 77 -10.30 1.56 -5.40
N VAL A 78 -10.29 2.47 -4.41
CA VAL A 78 -9.94 2.15 -3.01
C VAL A 78 -11.09 1.40 -2.33
N THR A 79 -12.34 1.70 -2.70
CA THR A 79 -13.55 1.05 -2.16
C THR A 79 -14.09 -0.05 -3.08
N GLY A 80 -13.28 -0.54 -4.03
CA GLY A 80 -13.62 -1.68 -4.89
C GLY A 80 -14.69 -1.39 -5.95
N GLY A 81 -14.97 -0.12 -6.20
CA GLY A 81 -15.90 0.33 -7.24
C GLY A 81 -15.32 0.26 -8.65
N ASP A 82 -14.00 0.39 -8.79
CA ASP A 82 -13.27 0.33 -10.06
C ASP A 82 -12.10 -0.66 -9.97
N ASP A 83 -11.79 -1.34 -11.08
CA ASP A 83 -10.59 -2.17 -11.21
C ASP A 83 -9.43 -1.33 -11.78
N PRO A 84 -8.30 -1.18 -11.06
CA PRO A 84 -7.16 -0.38 -11.55
C PRO A 84 -6.54 -0.92 -12.84
N VAL A 85 -6.76 -2.20 -13.17
CA VAL A 85 -6.23 -2.84 -14.37
C VAL A 85 -7.02 -2.46 -15.62
N VAL A 86 -8.32 -2.15 -15.48
CA VAL A 86 -9.22 -1.91 -16.61
C VAL A 86 -9.14 -0.46 -17.08
N ASP A 87 -8.68 -0.26 -18.31
CA ASP A 87 -8.58 1.05 -18.97
C ASP A 87 -8.77 0.88 -20.49
N LEU A 88 -10.00 1.15 -20.96
CA LEU A 88 -10.34 0.93 -22.38
C LEU A 88 -9.55 1.82 -23.33
N ASP A 89 -9.05 2.96 -22.85
CA ASP A 89 -8.26 3.90 -23.65
C ASP A 89 -6.78 3.51 -23.70
N ARG A 90 -6.34 2.53 -22.89
CA ARG A 90 -4.92 2.13 -22.76
C ARG A 90 -4.72 0.61 -22.83
N PRO A 91 -5.05 -0.04 -23.96
CA PRO A 91 -5.03 -1.49 -24.09
C PRO A 91 -3.64 -2.12 -23.84
N ILE A 92 -2.55 -1.43 -24.19
CA ILE A 92 -1.18 -1.92 -23.95
C ILE A 92 -0.85 -1.96 -22.45
N LEU A 93 -1.29 -0.94 -21.69
CA LEU A 93 -1.10 -0.89 -20.24
C LEU A 93 -1.92 -1.97 -19.55
N CYS A 94 -3.20 -2.12 -19.92
CA CYS A 94 -4.08 -3.17 -19.40
C CYS A 94 -3.47 -4.56 -19.63
N ALA A 95 -3.05 -4.85 -20.86
CA ALA A 95 -2.40 -6.11 -21.20
C ALA A 95 -1.15 -6.36 -20.35
N SER A 96 -0.32 -5.34 -20.15
CA SER A 96 0.91 -5.45 -19.37
C SER A 96 0.60 -5.74 -17.90
N LEU A 97 -0.38 -5.04 -17.31
CA LEU A 97 -0.83 -5.26 -15.93
C LEU A 97 -1.42 -6.66 -15.73
N GLU A 98 -2.28 -7.12 -16.63
CA GLU A 98 -2.85 -8.47 -16.58
C GLU A 98 -1.75 -9.54 -16.65
N LEU A 99 -0.83 -9.41 -17.60
CA LEU A 99 0.28 -10.35 -17.77
C LEU A 99 1.24 -10.35 -16.58
N MET A 100 1.43 -9.21 -15.91
CA MET A 100 2.24 -9.11 -14.69
C MET A 100 1.62 -9.87 -13.53
N GLU A 101 0.30 -9.98 -13.45
CA GLU A 101 -0.39 -10.78 -12.42
C GLU A 101 -0.36 -12.29 -12.73
N GLU A 102 -0.08 -12.69 -13.99
CA GLU A 102 -0.03 -14.08 -14.41
C GLU A 102 1.37 -14.70 -14.14
N PRO A 103 1.44 -15.88 -13.51
CA PRO A 103 2.72 -16.55 -13.28
C PRO A 103 3.29 -17.13 -14.59
N THR A 104 4.22 -16.41 -15.23
CA THR A 104 4.88 -16.87 -16.46
C THR A 104 6.33 -17.29 -16.19
N PRO A 105 6.73 -18.57 -16.42
CA PRO A 105 8.07 -19.10 -16.10
C PRO A 105 9.26 -18.39 -16.76
N GLY A 106 9.02 -17.60 -17.81
CA GLY A 106 10.02 -16.83 -18.56
C GLY A 106 9.84 -15.32 -18.47
N GLY A 107 8.92 -14.83 -17.63
CA GLY A 107 8.49 -13.43 -17.65
C GLY A 107 7.59 -13.11 -18.85
N ILE A 108 7.24 -11.83 -18.98
CA ILE A 108 6.39 -11.31 -20.05
C ILE A 108 7.23 -11.02 -21.28
N THR A 109 6.67 -11.19 -22.48
CA THR A 109 7.29 -10.79 -23.75
C THR A 109 6.46 -9.74 -24.50
N LEU A 110 7.06 -9.06 -25.47
CA LEU A 110 6.31 -8.17 -26.39
C LEU A 110 5.27 -8.92 -27.22
N GLU A 111 5.48 -10.21 -27.50
CA GLU A 111 4.49 -11.05 -28.19
C GLU A 111 3.25 -11.25 -27.33
N ASP A 112 3.42 -11.52 -26.03
CA ASP A 112 2.31 -11.68 -25.10
C ASP A 112 1.48 -10.39 -25.02
N VAL A 113 2.16 -9.24 -24.86
CA VAL A 113 1.51 -7.93 -24.81
C VAL A 113 0.79 -7.62 -26.12
N SER A 114 1.43 -7.89 -27.27
CA SER A 114 0.84 -7.71 -28.60
C SER A 114 -0.47 -8.48 -28.76
N GLN A 115 -0.46 -9.75 -28.38
CA GLN A 115 -1.61 -10.63 -28.49
C GLN A 115 -2.75 -10.17 -27.58
N ARG A 116 -2.43 -9.85 -26.32
CA ARG A 116 -3.42 -9.44 -25.31
C ARG A 116 -4.03 -8.06 -25.59
N ALA A 117 -3.21 -7.09 -25.99
CA ALA A 117 -3.68 -5.76 -26.34
C ALA A 117 -4.30 -5.67 -27.74
N HIS A 118 -4.24 -6.76 -28.53
CA HIS A 118 -4.66 -6.80 -29.95
C HIS A 118 -3.98 -5.73 -30.81
N VAL A 119 -2.68 -5.51 -30.59
CA VAL A 119 -1.85 -4.55 -31.33
C VAL A 119 -0.75 -5.27 -32.11
N SER A 120 -0.22 -4.65 -33.16
CA SER A 120 0.87 -5.22 -33.96
C SER A 120 2.16 -5.34 -33.16
N LEU A 121 2.75 -6.54 -33.13
CA LEU A 121 4.09 -6.79 -32.56
C LEU A 121 5.15 -5.90 -33.22
N GLY A 122 5.07 -5.71 -34.55
CA GLY A 122 6.00 -4.85 -35.27
C GLY A 122 5.93 -3.39 -34.82
N SER A 123 4.73 -2.92 -34.48
CA SER A 123 4.53 -1.56 -33.93
C SER A 123 5.09 -1.43 -32.52
N LEU A 124 4.87 -2.42 -31.65
CA LEU A 124 5.46 -2.44 -30.30
C LEU A 124 6.99 -2.46 -30.38
N SER A 125 7.54 -3.37 -31.16
CA SER A 125 9.00 -3.52 -31.32
C SER A 125 9.63 -2.27 -31.90
N SER A 126 8.96 -1.58 -32.84
CA SER A 126 9.47 -0.32 -33.40
C SER A 126 9.40 0.85 -32.41
N THR A 127 8.48 0.82 -31.44
CA THR A 127 8.26 1.93 -30.50
C THR A 127 9.13 1.78 -29.26
N PHE A 128 9.15 0.58 -28.68
CA PHE A 128 9.78 0.31 -27.39
C PHE A 128 11.10 -0.48 -27.54
N GLY A 129 11.31 -1.18 -28.65
CA GLY A 129 12.46 -2.08 -28.82
C GLY A 129 12.22 -3.44 -28.18
N ASP A 130 12.09 -3.47 -26.85
CA ASP A 130 11.85 -4.69 -26.06
C ASP A 130 10.81 -4.47 -24.95
N VAL A 131 10.51 -5.55 -24.20
CA VAL A 131 9.51 -5.55 -23.13
C VAL A 131 9.99 -4.78 -21.91
N ASP A 132 11.29 -4.77 -21.63
CA ASP A 132 11.85 -4.08 -20.46
C ASP A 132 11.70 -2.56 -20.64
N GLN A 133 12.00 -2.03 -21.83
CA GLN A 133 11.79 -0.63 -22.15
C GLN A 133 10.30 -0.26 -22.18
N LEU A 134 9.42 -1.13 -22.70
CA LEU A 134 7.97 -0.94 -22.62
C LEU A 134 7.51 -0.76 -21.17
N LEU A 135 7.92 -1.66 -20.28
CA LEU A 135 7.55 -1.61 -18.87
C LEU A 135 8.15 -0.38 -18.18
N ALA A 136 9.40 -0.04 -18.47
CA ALA A 136 10.03 1.16 -17.93
C ALA A 136 9.28 2.45 -18.32
N ASP A 137 8.88 2.57 -19.59
CA ASP A 137 8.12 3.72 -20.09
C ASP A 137 6.71 3.78 -19.46
N GLN A 138 6.05 2.63 -19.29
CA GLN A 138 4.76 2.57 -18.59
C GLN A 138 4.89 2.93 -17.11
N ILE A 139 5.94 2.46 -16.42
CA ILE A 139 6.20 2.83 -15.03
C ILE A 139 6.41 4.34 -14.92
N ALA A 140 7.21 4.94 -15.79
CA ALA A 140 7.44 6.38 -15.78
C ALA A 140 6.14 7.15 -16.01
N PHE A 141 5.35 6.73 -17.00
CA PHE A 141 4.05 7.33 -17.30
C PHE A 141 3.08 7.26 -16.12
N VAL A 142 2.93 6.08 -15.49
CA VAL A 142 2.02 5.89 -14.36
C VAL A 142 2.55 6.58 -13.10
N ALA A 143 3.88 6.67 -12.92
CA ALA A 143 4.48 7.40 -11.81
C ALA A 143 4.14 8.89 -11.83
N ASP A 144 4.11 9.50 -13.02
CA ASP A 144 3.68 10.89 -13.18
C ASP A 144 2.21 11.09 -12.75
N ASP A 145 1.32 10.15 -13.08
CA ASP A 145 -0.09 10.18 -12.64
C ASP A 145 -0.25 10.00 -11.12
N ALA A 146 0.68 9.30 -10.46
CA ALA A 146 0.67 9.08 -9.01
C ALA A 146 1.29 10.25 -8.22
N ALA A 147 2.12 11.06 -8.87
CA ALA A 147 2.92 12.10 -8.24
C ALA A 147 2.07 13.25 -7.68
N VAL A 148 2.69 14.04 -6.81
CA VAL A 148 2.15 15.30 -6.32
C VAL A 148 3.02 16.45 -6.83
N ASP A 149 2.38 17.49 -7.36
CA ASP A 149 3.09 18.64 -7.94
C ASP A 149 3.91 19.42 -6.90
N ALA A 150 3.37 19.56 -5.68
CA ALA A 150 4.05 20.20 -4.57
C ALA A 150 3.48 19.74 -3.22
N LEU A 151 4.39 19.50 -2.25
CA LEU A 151 4.00 19.30 -0.86
C LEU A 151 3.59 20.64 -0.22
N PRO A 152 2.65 20.64 0.75
CA PRO A 152 2.30 21.82 1.51
C PRO A 152 3.54 22.47 2.15
N PRO A 153 3.87 23.73 1.81
CA PRO A 153 5.12 24.37 2.25
C PRO A 153 5.10 24.78 3.73
N ASP A 154 3.92 24.80 4.35
CA ASP A 154 3.66 25.16 5.74
C ASP A 154 3.84 23.99 6.72
N LEU A 155 3.99 22.77 6.21
CA LEU A 155 4.19 21.58 7.02
C LEU A 155 5.65 21.11 7.03
N PRO A 156 6.15 20.52 8.14
CA PRO A 156 7.41 19.78 8.14
C PRO A 156 7.39 18.69 7.06
N VAL A 157 8.53 18.47 6.39
CA VAL A 157 8.62 17.58 5.22
C VAL A 157 8.10 16.16 5.51
N ALA A 158 8.42 15.58 6.67
CA ALA A 158 7.97 14.24 7.04
C ALA A 158 6.44 14.18 7.21
N THR A 159 5.85 15.16 7.88
CA THR A 159 4.39 15.30 8.03
C THR A 159 3.71 15.53 6.69
N ALA A 160 4.26 16.41 5.85
CA ALA A 160 3.74 16.69 4.51
C ALA A 160 3.71 15.44 3.62
N ARG A 161 4.72 14.57 3.72
CA ARG A 161 4.77 13.29 3.00
C ARG A 161 3.68 12.33 3.46
N VAL A 162 3.44 12.20 4.76
CA VAL A 162 2.34 11.35 5.27
C VAL A 162 0.99 11.88 4.77
N LEU A 163 0.77 13.20 4.86
CA LEU A 163 -0.45 13.82 4.34
C LEU A 163 -0.64 13.55 2.85
N ASP A 164 0.43 13.68 2.04
CA ASP A 164 0.36 13.39 0.62
C ASP A 164 -0.03 11.93 0.32
N GLN A 165 0.56 10.99 1.05
CA GLN A 165 0.23 9.56 0.90
C GLN A 165 -1.23 9.27 1.28
N VAL A 166 -1.77 9.93 2.31
CA VAL A 166 -3.19 9.82 2.68
C VAL A 166 -4.07 10.46 1.60
N ASN A 167 -3.69 11.62 1.08
CA ASN A 167 -4.44 12.32 0.03
C ASN A 167 -4.55 11.50 -1.26
N ALA A 168 -3.58 10.63 -1.56
CA ALA A 168 -3.66 9.72 -2.70
C ALA A 168 -4.88 8.78 -2.64
N PHE A 169 -5.38 8.40 -1.45
CA PHE A 169 -6.60 7.57 -1.31
C PHE A 169 -7.89 8.31 -1.68
N HIS A 170 -7.85 9.63 -1.70
CA HIS A 170 -8.99 10.49 -2.06
C HIS A 170 -8.99 10.89 -3.53
N SER A 171 -7.90 10.62 -4.26
CA SER A 171 -7.75 10.97 -5.67
C SER A 171 -7.89 9.72 -6.53
N GLY A 172 -8.92 9.67 -7.38
CA GLY A 172 -9.15 8.58 -8.34
C GLY A 172 -7.92 8.27 -9.19
N PRO A 173 -7.37 9.26 -9.94
CA PRO A 173 -6.18 9.06 -10.75
C PRO A 173 -4.97 8.56 -9.95
N ARG A 174 -4.67 9.17 -8.80
CA ARG A 174 -3.50 8.80 -8.00
C ARG A 174 -3.64 7.42 -7.36
N ALA A 175 -4.83 7.07 -6.87
CA ALA A 175 -5.10 5.76 -6.31
C ALA A 175 -4.97 4.67 -7.38
N THR A 176 -5.56 4.88 -8.56
CA THR A 176 -5.45 3.96 -9.71
C THR A 176 -3.99 3.80 -10.13
N ALA A 177 -3.26 4.90 -10.28
CA ALA A 177 -1.85 4.89 -10.62
C ALA A 177 -1.01 4.16 -9.56
N THR A 178 -1.29 4.37 -8.28
CA THR A 178 -0.61 3.67 -7.17
C THR A 178 -0.79 2.16 -7.27
N PHE A 179 -2.02 1.67 -7.49
CA PHE A 179 -2.25 0.23 -7.68
C PHE A 179 -1.54 -0.33 -8.91
N ARG A 180 -1.58 0.39 -10.03
CA ARG A 180 -0.87 0.01 -11.25
C ARG A 180 0.64 -0.08 -11.03
N LEU A 181 1.22 0.84 -10.27
CA LEU A 181 2.65 0.83 -9.94
C LEU A 181 3.04 -0.37 -9.09
N LEU A 182 2.19 -0.82 -8.15
CA LEU A 182 2.48 -2.04 -7.38
C LEU A 182 2.67 -3.23 -8.32
N THR A 183 1.72 -3.45 -9.23
CA THR A 183 1.80 -4.53 -10.23
C THR A 183 2.99 -4.35 -11.18
N LEU A 184 3.16 -3.17 -11.80
CA LEU A 184 4.23 -2.92 -12.78
C LEU A 184 5.64 -3.02 -12.18
N THR A 185 5.79 -2.75 -10.88
CA THR A 185 7.08 -2.92 -10.18
C THR A 185 7.31 -4.34 -9.67
N GLY A 186 6.47 -5.30 -10.09
CA GLY A 186 6.62 -6.73 -9.81
C GLY A 186 5.98 -7.18 -8.49
N LEU A 187 5.29 -6.29 -7.77
CA LEU A 187 4.51 -6.67 -6.60
C LEU A 187 3.12 -7.10 -7.03
N THR A 188 2.99 -8.34 -7.48
CA THR A 188 1.70 -8.95 -7.83
C THR A 188 0.81 -9.13 -6.60
N ARG A 189 -0.50 -9.28 -6.80
CA ARG A 189 -1.45 -9.52 -5.71
C ARG A 189 -1.07 -10.76 -4.90
N ALA A 190 -0.64 -11.81 -5.59
CA ALA A 190 -0.20 -13.06 -4.98
C ALA A 190 1.06 -12.87 -4.12
N THR A 191 2.08 -12.18 -4.63
CA THR A 191 3.32 -11.89 -3.89
C THR A 191 3.06 -10.99 -2.69
N ALA A 192 2.26 -9.94 -2.86
CA ALA A 192 1.87 -9.07 -1.75
C ALA A 192 1.15 -9.88 -0.64
N ARG A 193 0.25 -10.79 -1.02
CA ARG A 193 -0.49 -11.64 -0.09
C ARG A 193 0.38 -12.61 0.70
N THR A 194 1.48 -13.11 0.16
CA THR A 194 2.38 -14.02 0.89
C THR A 194 3.19 -13.32 1.98
N THR A 195 3.38 -12.00 1.86
CA THR A 195 4.11 -11.20 2.85
C THR A 195 3.23 -10.72 4.02
N ALA A 196 1.91 -10.73 3.85
CA ALA A 196 0.96 -10.29 4.87
C ALA A 196 0.64 -11.40 5.89
N ASP A 197 0.46 -11.03 7.15
CA ASP A 197 0.00 -11.96 8.19
C ASP A 197 -1.53 -12.15 8.12
N LEU A 198 -1.96 -12.99 7.19
CA LEU A 198 -3.39 -13.25 6.94
C LEU A 198 -4.15 -13.74 8.16
N ARG A 199 -3.47 -14.41 9.10
CA ARG A 199 -4.09 -14.91 10.33
C ARG A 199 -4.39 -13.73 11.25
N LEU A 200 -3.44 -12.82 11.41
CA LEU A 200 -3.58 -11.68 12.30
C LEU A 200 -4.59 -10.66 11.78
N HIS A 201 -4.64 -10.42 10.46
CA HIS A 201 -5.71 -9.62 9.83
C HIS A 201 -7.10 -10.19 10.14
N ARG A 202 -7.29 -11.50 9.92
CA ARG A 202 -8.55 -12.20 10.25
C ARG A 202 -8.91 -12.14 11.73
N LEU A 203 -7.92 -12.19 12.62
CA LEU A 203 -8.16 -12.02 14.05
C LEU A 203 -8.67 -10.60 14.35
N LEU A 204 -8.07 -9.56 13.77
CA LEU A 204 -8.51 -8.18 13.97
C LEU A 204 -9.90 -7.91 13.39
N ASP A 205 -10.23 -8.47 12.22
CA ASP A 205 -11.55 -8.29 11.60
C ASP A 205 -12.69 -8.92 12.42
N GLY A 206 -12.39 -9.92 13.25
CA GLY A 206 -13.34 -10.53 14.17
C GLY A 206 -13.62 -9.72 15.45
N HIS A 207 -12.99 -8.56 15.65
CA HIS A 207 -13.09 -7.78 16.89
C HIS A 207 -13.59 -6.36 16.66
N GLY A 208 -14.51 -5.91 17.52
CA GLY A 208 -14.88 -4.50 17.67
C GLY A 208 -15.46 -3.83 16.43
N SER A 209 -15.63 -2.52 16.53
CA SER A 209 -15.89 -1.63 15.39
C SER A 209 -14.57 -1.25 14.71
N HIS A 210 -14.62 -0.83 13.43
CA HIS A 210 -13.42 -0.48 12.66
C HIS A 210 -12.50 0.50 13.38
N SER A 211 -13.05 1.51 14.07
CA SER A 211 -12.28 2.51 14.82
C SER A 211 -11.60 1.96 16.06
N GLN A 212 -12.20 0.99 16.76
CA GLN A 212 -11.62 0.37 17.96
C GLN A 212 -10.37 -0.47 17.64
N VAL A 213 -10.33 -1.08 16.45
CA VAL A 213 -9.21 -1.93 16.01
C VAL A 213 -8.23 -1.22 15.07
N ALA A 214 -8.53 0.03 14.69
CA ALA A 214 -7.69 0.80 13.76
C ALA A 214 -6.24 0.93 14.23
N PRO A 215 -5.92 1.18 15.52
CA PRO A 215 -4.53 1.28 15.97
C PRO A 215 -3.72 0.00 15.78
N GLN A 216 -4.29 -1.15 16.14
CA GLN A 216 -3.64 -2.45 15.98
C GLN A 216 -3.51 -2.80 14.49
N ARG A 217 -4.48 -2.39 13.67
CA ARG A 217 -4.42 -2.54 12.21
C ARG A 217 -3.33 -1.65 11.60
N VAL A 218 -3.17 -0.41 12.04
CA VAL A 218 -2.06 0.48 11.64
C VAL A 218 -0.71 -0.17 11.95
N ALA A 219 -0.55 -0.71 13.16
CA ALA A 219 0.68 -1.41 13.54
C ALA A 219 0.93 -2.66 12.67
N LEU A 220 -0.10 -3.46 12.40
CA LEU A 220 0.00 -4.63 11.53
C LEU A 220 0.40 -4.26 10.10
N LEU A 221 -0.25 -3.26 9.51
CA LEU A 221 0.05 -2.78 8.16
C LEU A 221 1.48 -2.23 8.06
N ALA A 222 1.96 -1.50 9.07
CA ALA A 222 3.33 -1.02 9.12
C ALA A 222 4.34 -2.18 9.20
N LEU A 223 4.06 -3.22 10.00
CA LEU A 223 4.89 -4.41 10.12
C LEU A 223 4.91 -5.23 8.82
N ASP A 224 3.78 -5.35 8.13
CA ASP A 224 3.69 -6.04 6.83
C ASP A 224 4.48 -5.27 5.75
N ALA A 225 4.39 -3.93 5.73
CA ALA A 225 5.19 -3.10 4.83
C ALA A 225 6.70 -3.21 5.10
N LEU A 226 7.09 -3.33 6.36
CA LEU A 226 8.50 -3.54 6.76
C LEU A 226 8.98 -4.94 6.37
N ALA A 227 8.15 -5.97 6.56
CA ALA A 227 8.46 -7.33 6.15
C ALA A 227 8.64 -7.43 4.63
N LEU A 228 7.81 -6.72 3.86
CA LEU A 228 7.92 -6.64 2.40
C LEU A 228 9.26 -6.04 1.94
N SER A 229 9.83 -5.09 2.69
CA SER A 229 11.15 -4.52 2.37
C SER A 229 12.32 -5.42 2.80
N GLY A 230 12.04 -6.55 3.46
CA GLY A 230 13.06 -7.45 4.02
C GLY A 230 13.81 -6.86 5.21
N GLN A 231 13.34 -5.75 5.77
CA GLN A 231 13.98 -5.09 6.89
C GLN A 231 13.46 -5.65 8.22
N THR A 232 14.35 -5.80 9.18
CA THR A 232 14.02 -6.19 10.57
C THR A 232 14.46 -5.14 11.58
N ALA A 233 15.22 -4.14 11.13
CA ALA A 233 15.67 -3.03 11.94
C ALA A 233 14.79 -1.80 11.69
N LEU A 234 14.40 -1.13 12.77
CA LEU A 234 13.57 0.07 12.70
C LEU A 234 14.02 1.05 13.80
N ASP A 235 13.79 2.34 13.55
CA ASP A 235 14.03 3.40 14.54
C ASP A 235 13.44 3.04 15.92
N GLY A 236 14.16 3.37 16.99
CA GLY A 236 13.77 3.04 18.36
C GLY A 236 12.43 3.66 18.78
N ASP A 237 12.15 4.90 18.36
CA ASP A 237 10.88 5.57 18.63
C ASP A 237 9.75 4.94 17.81
N ALA A 238 10.02 4.52 16.57
CA ALA A 238 9.07 3.79 15.74
C ALA A 238 8.73 2.42 16.34
N CYS A 239 9.73 1.68 16.87
CA CYS A 239 9.49 0.43 17.60
C CYS A 239 8.61 0.68 18.85
N SER A 240 8.87 1.76 19.59
CA SER A 240 8.05 2.12 20.75
C SER A 240 6.61 2.46 20.36
N THR A 241 6.43 3.16 19.24
CA THR A 241 5.13 3.54 18.68
C THR A 241 4.34 2.29 18.27
N LEU A 242 4.97 1.34 17.57
CA LEU A 242 4.33 0.08 17.19
C LEU A 242 3.87 -0.71 18.41
N ARG A 243 4.70 -0.80 19.46
CA ARG A 243 4.32 -1.47 20.71
C ARG A 243 3.13 -0.77 21.38
N ALA A 244 3.13 0.56 21.44
CA ALA A 244 2.03 1.32 22.02
C ALA A 244 0.70 1.07 21.27
N LEU A 245 0.73 1.10 19.92
CA LEU A 245 -0.43 0.80 19.09
C LEU A 245 -0.93 -0.64 19.29
N ALA A 246 -0.01 -1.61 19.41
CA ALA A 246 -0.34 -3.01 19.64
C ALA A 246 -1.00 -3.27 21.01
N GLU A 247 -0.69 -2.44 22.00
CA GLU A 247 -1.20 -2.56 23.37
C GLU A 247 -2.49 -1.80 23.63
N GLN A 248 -2.91 -0.90 22.72
CA GLN A 248 -4.15 -0.17 22.89
C GLN A 248 -5.33 -1.16 23.03
N PRO A 249 -6.18 -1.00 24.06
CA PRO A 249 -7.39 -1.80 24.16
C PRO A 249 -8.36 -1.40 23.04
N PRO A 250 -9.12 -2.35 22.46
CA PRO A 250 -10.29 -1.97 21.68
C PRO A 250 -11.23 -1.20 22.61
N ALA A 251 -11.48 0.08 22.31
CA ALA A 251 -12.22 1.01 23.17
C ALA A 251 -13.65 0.54 23.48
#